data_AF-A0A842HI33-F1
#
_entry.id   AF-A0A842HI33-F1
#
_cell.length_a   1.000
_cell.length_b   1.000
_cell.length_c   1.000
_cell.angle_alpha   90.00
_cell.angle_beta   90.00
_cell.angle_gamma   90.00
#
_symmetry.space_group_name_H-M   'P 1'
#
loop_
_entity.id
_entity.type
_entity.pdbx_description
1 polymer ?
#
loop_
_entity_poly.entity_id
_entity_poly.type
_entity_poly.pdbx_seq_one_letter_code
_entity_poly.pdbx_strand_id
1 'polypeptide(L)'
;MSRGDYEDRQRERDREYADAWAKLSAKERKRLAKAGITGPDLPVYHTGKHDQDALLDHCAAPVETPQETATNSGYSLIDVARMVIAELIAHNNIELAIDCLSLVTGLSYGGQSMTDIARKYGISRAAVSKRCVGISDALGLPPSRAMRRLTARQTYARHAKQSHDRNSH
;
A
#
# COMPACT_ATOMS: atom_id res chain seq x y z
N MET A 1 -13.99 -20.06 5.71
CA MET A 1 -13.47 -19.24 6.83
C MET A 1 -14.13 -17.88 6.71
N SER A 2 -15.04 -17.54 7.61
CA SER A 2 -15.77 -16.27 7.56
C SER A 2 -14.90 -15.14 8.13
N ARG A 3 -15.08 -13.92 7.64
CA ARG A 3 -14.32 -12.73 8.09
C ARG A 3 -14.56 -12.41 9.57
N GLY A 4 -15.76 -12.73 10.09
CA GLY A 4 -16.10 -12.63 11.51
C GLY A 4 -15.25 -13.53 12.41
N ASP A 5 -14.95 -14.76 11.96
CA ASP A 5 -14.16 -15.72 12.73
C ASP A 5 -12.71 -15.26 12.98
N TYR A 6 -12.18 -14.37 12.13
CA TYR A 6 -10.84 -13.82 12.31
C TYR A 6 -10.84 -12.67 13.31
N GLU A 7 -11.79 -11.75 13.19
CA GLU A 7 -11.87 -10.56 14.04
C GLU A 7 -12.12 -10.94 15.51
N ASP A 8 -12.95 -11.95 15.77
CA ASP A 8 -13.21 -12.41 17.13
C ASP A 8 -11.97 -13.06 17.77
N ARG A 9 -11.26 -13.93 17.02
CA ARG A 9 -9.99 -14.51 17.48
C ARG A 9 -8.90 -13.46 17.67
N GLN A 10 -8.91 -12.39 16.89
CA GLN A 10 -7.96 -11.30 17.05
C GLN A 10 -8.27 -10.52 18.33
N ARG A 11 -9.54 -10.20 18.60
CA ARG A 11 -9.96 -9.52 19.84
C ARG A 11 -9.65 -10.32 21.10
N GLU A 12 -9.70 -11.65 21.02
CA GLU A 12 -9.31 -12.53 22.12
C GLU A 12 -7.79 -12.45 22.38
N ARG A 13 -6.97 -12.57 21.34
CA ARG A 13 -5.51 -12.41 21.43
C ARG A 13 -5.08 -11.02 21.93
N ASP A 14 -5.75 -9.98 21.46
CA ASP A 14 -5.48 -8.60 21.86
C ASP A 14 -5.75 -8.39 23.36
N ARG A 15 -6.80 -9.04 23.90
CA ARG A 15 -7.09 -9.05 25.35
C ARG A 15 -6.04 -9.81 26.15
N GLU A 16 -5.64 -10.99 25.69
CA GLU A 16 -4.57 -11.77 26.33
C GLU A 16 -3.26 -10.98 26.37
N TYR A 17 -2.95 -10.26 25.29
CA TYR A 17 -1.76 -9.43 25.20
C TYR A 17 -1.82 -8.22 26.15
N ALA A 18 -2.98 -7.58 26.29
CA ALA A 18 -3.20 -6.51 27.26
C ALA A 18 -2.98 -6.99 28.71
N ASP A 19 -3.53 -8.15 29.05
CA ASP A 19 -3.40 -8.75 30.38
C ASP A 19 -1.95 -9.17 30.68
N ALA A 20 -1.25 -9.72 29.68
CA ALA A 20 0.16 -10.03 29.80
C ALA A 20 0.98 -8.75 30.07
N TRP A 21 0.69 -7.66 29.35
CA TRP A 21 1.34 -6.36 29.54
C TRP A 21 1.10 -5.78 30.94
N ALA A 22 -0.14 -5.92 31.45
CA ALA A 22 -0.53 -5.45 32.78
C ALA A 22 0.25 -6.17 33.90
N LYS A 23 0.56 -7.46 33.71
CA LYS A 23 1.28 -8.30 34.67
C LYS A 23 2.80 -8.07 34.72
N LEU A 24 3.39 -7.34 33.76
CA LEU A 24 4.82 -7.03 33.79
C LEU A 24 5.18 -6.10 34.96
N SER A 25 6.28 -6.45 35.64
CA SER A 25 6.84 -5.66 36.73
C SER A 25 7.44 -4.33 36.22
N ALA A 26 7.55 -3.34 37.10
CA ALA A 26 8.15 -2.05 36.77
C ALA A 26 9.61 -2.17 36.26
N LYS A 27 10.35 -3.18 36.73
CA LYS A 27 11.72 -3.47 36.29
C LYS A 27 11.76 -3.96 34.84
N GLU A 28 10.82 -4.83 34.47
CA GLU A 28 10.72 -5.35 33.11
C GLU A 28 10.23 -4.28 32.14
N ARG A 29 9.29 -3.43 32.56
CA ARG A 29 8.86 -2.26 31.77
C ARG A 29 10.00 -1.29 31.50
N LYS A 30 10.86 -1.01 32.50
CA LYS A 30 12.08 -0.19 32.29
C LYS A 30 13.06 -0.85 31.31
N ARG A 31 13.21 -2.17 31.36
CA ARG A 31 14.05 -2.93 30.41
C ARG A 31 13.50 -2.84 28.98
N LEU A 32 12.18 -2.99 28.82
CA LEU A 32 11.50 -2.88 27.53
C LEU A 32 11.54 -1.45 26.98
N ALA A 33 11.39 -0.43 27.84
CA ALA A 33 11.52 0.98 27.44
C ALA A 33 12.93 1.29 26.91
N LYS A 34 14.00 0.71 27.49
CA LYS A 34 15.37 0.83 26.96
C LYS A 34 15.51 0.17 25.58
N ALA A 35 14.70 -0.83 25.26
CA ALA A 35 14.60 -1.46 23.95
C ALA A 35 13.62 -0.74 23.00
N GLY A 36 13.04 0.40 23.42
CA GLY A 36 12.11 1.20 22.62
C GLY A 36 10.65 0.73 22.68
N ILE A 37 10.32 -0.24 23.54
CA ILE A 37 8.95 -0.76 23.69
C ILE A 37 8.33 -0.11 24.93
N THR A 38 7.54 0.94 24.71
CA THR A 38 6.92 1.78 25.75
C THR A 38 5.51 1.32 26.15
N GLY A 39 4.85 0.50 25.34
CA GLY A 39 3.48 0.04 25.58
C GLY A 39 3.10 -1.17 24.73
N PRO A 40 1.92 -1.77 24.99
CA PRO A 40 1.40 -2.85 24.18
C PRO A 40 0.91 -2.27 22.84
N ASP A 41 1.34 -2.87 21.72
CA ASP A 41 0.89 -2.51 20.37
C ASP A 41 -0.51 -3.08 20.10
N LEU A 42 -1.52 -2.42 20.68
CA LEU A 42 -2.92 -2.77 20.50
C LEU A 42 -3.64 -1.71 19.67
N PRO A 43 -4.50 -2.10 18.71
CA PRO A 43 -5.33 -1.16 17.99
C PRO A 43 -6.31 -0.53 18.97
N VAL A 44 -6.01 0.68 19.43
CA VAL A 44 -6.91 1.36 20.37
C VAL A 44 -8.07 1.94 19.57
N TYR A 45 -9.20 1.24 19.61
CA TYR A 45 -10.46 1.77 19.08
C TYR A 45 -11.01 2.80 20.06
N HIS A 46 -10.48 4.01 20.01
CA HIS A 46 -11.05 5.15 20.72
C HIS A 46 -12.37 5.53 20.03
N THR A 47 -13.49 4.96 20.45
CA THR A 47 -14.80 5.55 20.18
C THR A 47 -15.04 6.68 21.18
N GLY A 48 -14.28 7.77 21.02
CA GLY A 48 -14.43 9.00 21.77
C GLY A 48 -14.30 10.17 20.81
N LYS A 49 -15.35 10.99 20.71
CA LYS A 49 -15.52 12.12 19.77
C LYS A 49 -14.51 13.27 19.91
N HIS A 50 -13.32 13.07 20.48
CA HIS A 50 -12.38 14.15 20.79
C HIS A 50 -10.97 14.03 20.17
N ASP A 51 -10.68 13.00 19.36
CA ASP A 51 -9.32 12.77 18.82
C ASP A 51 -9.17 12.98 17.31
N GLN A 52 -10.16 13.56 16.62
CA GLN A 52 -9.94 13.98 15.23
C GLN A 52 -9.00 15.19 15.14
N ASP A 53 -9.01 16.07 16.13
CA ASP A 53 -8.19 17.28 16.12
C ASP A 53 -6.73 16.99 16.55
N ALA A 54 -6.49 16.01 17.42
CA ALA A 54 -5.13 15.65 17.87
C ALA A 54 -4.31 14.89 16.80
N LEU A 55 -4.97 14.13 15.92
CA LEU A 55 -4.31 13.46 14.80
C LEU A 55 -3.87 14.43 13.68
N LEU A 56 -4.46 15.62 13.64
CA LEU A 56 -4.05 16.68 12.70
C LEU A 56 -2.80 17.44 13.18
N ASP A 57 -2.53 17.47 14.49
CA ASP A 57 -1.44 18.27 15.05
C ASP A 57 -0.06 17.59 14.90
N HIS A 58 -0.01 16.26 14.85
CA HIS A 58 1.24 15.51 14.62
C HIS A 58 1.60 15.30 13.14
N CYS A 59 0.75 15.73 12.21
CA CYS A 59 1.11 15.82 10.79
C CYS A 59 1.71 17.18 10.40
N ALA A 60 1.87 18.11 11.36
CA ALA A 60 2.32 19.48 11.12
C ALA A 60 3.83 19.70 11.28
N ALA A 61 4.66 18.66 11.17
CA ALA A 61 6.06 18.87 10.85
C ALA A 61 6.15 19.00 9.31
N PRO A 62 6.51 20.18 8.76
CA PRO A 62 6.72 20.29 7.33
C PRO A 62 7.89 19.37 6.99
N VAL A 63 7.59 18.25 6.33
CA VAL A 63 8.61 17.53 5.59
C VAL A 63 9.11 18.53 4.57
N GLU A 64 10.35 18.99 4.70
CA GLU A 64 11.04 19.72 3.65
C GLU A 64 11.10 18.80 2.43
N THR A 65 10.06 18.85 1.61
CA THR A 65 10.11 18.36 0.24
C THR A 65 11.20 19.16 -0.46
N PRO A 66 12.22 18.54 -1.05
CA PRO A 66 13.12 19.22 -1.96
C PRO A 66 12.24 19.96 -2.96
N GLN A 67 12.37 21.29 -2.95
CA GLN A 67 11.58 22.18 -3.78
C GLN A 67 12.10 22.02 -5.20
N GLU A 68 11.61 20.99 -5.90
CA GLU A 68 11.75 20.90 -7.35
C GLU A 68 11.07 22.14 -7.93
N THR A 69 11.89 23.02 -8.46
CA THR A 69 11.50 24.22 -9.17
C THR A 69 10.74 23.80 -10.42
N ALA A 70 9.42 23.62 -10.26
CA ALA A 70 8.51 23.36 -11.35
C ALA A 70 8.52 24.54 -12.32
N THR A 71 9.35 24.43 -13.35
CA THR A 71 9.20 25.23 -14.57
C THR A 71 7.84 24.90 -15.14
N ASN A 72 6.91 25.86 -15.06
CA ASN A 72 5.59 25.79 -15.66
C ASN A 72 5.72 25.66 -17.19
N SER A 73 5.85 24.43 -17.67
CA SER A 73 5.27 23.99 -18.93
C SER A 73 4.23 22.93 -18.57
N GLY A 74 3.12 23.37 -17.98
CA GLY A 74 2.02 22.47 -17.62
C GLY A 74 1.50 21.76 -18.87
N TYR A 75 1.32 20.44 -18.79
CA TYR A 75 0.72 19.67 -19.87
C TYR A 75 -0.70 20.18 -20.13
N SER A 76 -1.04 20.44 -21.39
CA SER A 76 -2.42 20.65 -21.79
C SER A 76 -3.24 19.38 -21.53
N LEU A 77 -4.55 19.52 -21.30
CA LEU A 77 -5.46 18.37 -21.25
C LEU A 77 -5.32 17.47 -22.49
N ILE A 78 -5.06 18.07 -23.65
CA ILE A 78 -4.84 17.33 -24.89
C ILE A 78 -3.54 16.53 -24.84
N ASP A 79 -2.49 17.05 -24.21
CA ASP A 79 -1.20 16.34 -24.08
C ASP A 79 -1.33 15.17 -23.11
N VAL A 80 -2.04 15.35 -21.99
CA VAL A 80 -2.38 14.27 -21.07
C VAL A 80 -3.23 13.20 -21.77
N ALA A 81 -4.24 13.60 -22.55
CA ALA A 81 -5.06 12.66 -23.30
C ALA A 81 -4.23 11.89 -24.35
N ARG A 82 -3.32 12.56 -25.07
CA ARG A 82 -2.40 11.92 -26.03
C ARG A 82 -1.49 10.90 -25.34
N MET A 83 -0.92 11.23 -24.19
CA MET A 83 -0.09 10.31 -23.41
C MET A 83 -0.87 9.06 -22.99
N VAL A 84 -2.08 9.24 -22.45
CA VAL A 84 -2.93 8.11 -22.03
C VAL A 84 -3.33 7.23 -23.21
N ILE A 85 -3.74 7.83 -24.33
CA ILE A 85 -4.12 7.09 -25.54
C ILE A 85 -2.92 6.36 -26.13
N ALA A 86 -1.75 7.01 -26.20
CA ALA A 86 -0.52 6.39 -26.70
C ALA A 86 -0.13 5.17 -25.85
N GLU A 87 -0.22 5.29 -24.53
CA GLU A 87 0.03 4.19 -23.60
C GLU A 87 -0.96 3.04 -23.82
N LEU A 88 -2.26 3.32 -23.94
CA LEU A 88 -3.29 2.29 -24.16
C LEU A 88 -3.08 1.51 -25.47
N ILE A 89 -2.72 2.21 -26.56
CA ILE A 89 -2.47 1.58 -27.87
C ILE A 89 -1.21 0.72 -27.86
N ALA A 90 -0.23 1.02 -27.01
CA ALA A 90 1.01 0.25 -26.90
C ALA A 90 0.81 -1.16 -26.31
N HIS A 91 -0.34 -1.46 -25.70
CA HIS A 91 -0.63 -2.77 -25.10
C HIS A 91 -1.38 -3.70 -26.04
N ASN A 92 -0.90 -4.95 -26.18
CA ASN A 92 -1.53 -6.00 -27.00
C ASN A 92 -2.97 -6.38 -26.59
N ASN A 93 -3.40 -6.00 -25.39
CA ASN A 93 -4.77 -6.20 -24.92
C ASN A 93 -5.21 -4.91 -24.24
N ILE A 94 -5.94 -4.09 -24.99
CA ILE A 94 -6.38 -2.75 -24.59
C ILE A 94 -7.39 -2.85 -23.46
N GLU A 95 -8.30 -3.83 -23.48
CA GLU A 95 -9.32 -3.97 -22.43
C GLU A 95 -8.67 -4.22 -21.06
N LEU A 96 -7.69 -5.13 -21.01
CA LEU A 96 -6.89 -5.35 -19.80
C LEU A 96 -6.10 -4.10 -19.39
N ALA A 97 -5.59 -3.33 -20.35
CA ALA A 97 -4.87 -2.09 -20.07
C ALA A 97 -5.80 -1.02 -19.47
N ILE A 98 -7.05 -0.90 -19.95
CA ILE A 98 -8.07 -0.01 -19.40
C ILE A 98 -8.40 -0.40 -17.96
N ASP A 99 -8.67 -1.69 -17.67
CA ASP A 99 -8.96 -2.15 -16.30
C ASP A 99 -7.77 -1.87 -15.36
N CYS A 100 -6.53 -2.06 -15.84
CA CYS A 100 -5.32 -1.73 -15.08
C CYS A 100 -5.15 -0.21 -14.87
N LEU A 101 -5.49 0.60 -15.88
CA LEU A 101 -5.43 2.05 -15.81
C LEU A 101 -6.46 2.60 -14.82
N SER A 102 -7.70 2.08 -14.85
CA SER A 102 -8.74 2.42 -13.88
C SER A 102 -8.33 2.10 -12.44
N LEU A 103 -7.64 0.97 -12.24
CA LEU A 103 -7.11 0.60 -10.92
C LEU A 103 -5.95 1.51 -10.46
N VAL A 104 -5.08 1.94 -11.38
CA VAL A 104 -3.93 2.82 -11.07
C VAL A 104 -4.38 4.26 -10.80
N THR A 105 -5.23 4.80 -11.65
CA THR A 105 -5.68 6.20 -11.59
C THR A 105 -6.85 6.41 -10.64
N GLY A 106 -7.60 5.35 -10.34
CA GLY A 106 -8.88 5.44 -9.62
C GLY A 106 -10.04 5.94 -10.51
N LEU A 107 -9.78 6.27 -11.77
CA LEU A 107 -10.82 6.72 -12.72
C LEU A 107 -11.72 5.55 -13.09
N SER A 108 -13.03 5.72 -12.87
CA SER A 108 -14.04 4.68 -13.12
C SER A 108 -13.77 3.37 -12.38
N TYR A 109 -13.10 3.41 -11.23
CA TYR A 109 -12.76 2.22 -10.45
C TYR A 109 -14.01 1.59 -9.81
N GLY A 110 -14.43 0.43 -10.34
CA GLY A 110 -15.59 -0.32 -9.85
C GLY A 110 -15.35 -1.21 -8.63
N GLY A 111 -14.25 -1.01 -7.88
CA GLY A 111 -13.93 -1.82 -6.69
C GLY A 111 -13.24 -3.16 -6.97
N GLN A 112 -12.88 -3.45 -8.23
CA GLN A 112 -12.26 -4.71 -8.63
C GLN A 112 -10.81 -4.80 -8.13
N SER A 113 -10.46 -5.89 -7.45
CA SER A 113 -9.07 -6.13 -7.06
C SER A 113 -8.24 -6.62 -8.25
N MET A 114 -6.90 -6.55 -8.14
CA MET A 114 -6.00 -7.18 -9.14
C MET A 114 -6.26 -8.68 -9.33
N THR A 115 -6.78 -9.36 -8.30
CA THR A 115 -7.14 -10.79 -8.37
C THR A 115 -8.39 -11.01 -9.22
N ASP A 116 -9.34 -10.08 -9.18
CA ASP A 116 -10.57 -10.15 -9.96
C ASP A 116 -10.28 -9.89 -11.45
N ILE A 117 -9.44 -8.89 -11.73
CA ILE A 117 -8.93 -8.61 -13.07
C ILE A 117 -8.13 -9.81 -13.60
N ALA A 118 -7.24 -10.38 -12.79
CA ALA A 118 -6.47 -11.57 -13.16
C ALA A 118 -7.38 -12.74 -13.58
N ARG A 119 -8.46 -12.97 -12.82
CA ARG A 119 -9.46 -14.00 -13.11
C ARG A 119 -10.23 -13.70 -14.39
N LYS A 120 -10.65 -12.45 -14.60
CA LYS A 120 -11.38 -12.01 -15.80
C LYS A 120 -10.59 -12.32 -17.09
N TYR A 121 -9.27 -12.09 -17.07
CA TYR A 121 -8.41 -12.25 -18.25
C TYR A 121 -7.62 -13.56 -18.29
N GLY A 122 -7.81 -14.47 -17.32
CA GLY A 122 -7.10 -15.76 -17.27
C GLY A 122 -5.59 -15.63 -17.10
N ILE A 123 -5.11 -14.57 -16.44
CA ILE A 123 -3.69 -14.30 -16.21
C ILE A 123 -3.35 -14.34 -14.72
N SER A 124 -2.06 -14.33 -14.39
CA SER A 124 -1.64 -14.27 -12.98
C SER A 124 -1.82 -12.87 -12.39
N ARG A 125 -2.12 -12.80 -11.08
CA ARG A 125 -2.14 -11.52 -10.34
C ARG A 125 -0.81 -10.77 -10.47
N ALA A 126 0.31 -11.48 -10.52
CA ALA A 126 1.62 -10.87 -10.71
C ALA A 126 1.76 -10.18 -12.08
N ALA A 127 1.19 -10.77 -13.14
CA ALA A 127 1.16 -10.15 -14.46
C ALA A 127 0.32 -8.86 -14.48
N VAL A 128 -0.86 -8.87 -13.83
CA VAL A 128 -1.68 -7.65 -13.63
C VAL A 128 -0.88 -6.59 -12.87
N SER A 129 -0.27 -6.99 -11.75
CA SER A 129 0.56 -6.07 -10.96
C SER A 129 1.69 -5.46 -11.78
N LYS A 130 2.41 -6.25 -12.59
CA LYS A 130 3.48 -5.76 -13.46
C LYS A 130 2.96 -4.74 -14.48
N ARG A 131 1.79 -4.98 -15.05
CA ARG A 131 1.15 -4.06 -16.00
C ARG A 131 0.74 -2.75 -15.33
N CYS A 132 0.13 -2.78 -14.14
CA CYS A 132 -0.19 -1.57 -13.38
C CYS A 132 1.07 -0.74 -13.05
N VAL A 133 2.19 -1.40 -12.74
CA VAL A 133 3.48 -0.71 -12.53
C VAL A 133 3.93 -0.01 -13.82
N GLY A 134 3.95 -0.72 -14.95
CA GLY A 134 4.34 -0.14 -16.23
C GLY A 134 3.51 1.09 -16.61
N ILE A 135 2.19 1.02 -16.44
CA ILE A 135 1.28 2.15 -16.72
C ILE A 135 1.53 3.32 -15.77
N SER A 136 1.78 3.06 -14.48
CA SER A 136 2.09 4.12 -13.52
C SER A 136 3.40 4.84 -13.88
N ASP A 137 4.43 4.07 -14.22
CA ASP A 137 5.75 4.58 -14.58
C ASP A 137 5.69 5.37 -15.89
N ALA A 138 4.96 4.88 -16.90
CA ALA A 138 4.78 5.54 -18.19
C ALA A 138 4.03 6.87 -18.09
N LEU A 139 3.06 6.97 -17.17
CA LEU A 139 2.30 8.19 -16.92
C LEU A 139 2.95 9.12 -15.90
N GLY A 140 4.11 8.76 -15.34
CA GLY A 140 4.78 9.52 -14.28
C GLY A 140 3.94 9.62 -12.99
N LEU A 141 3.02 8.68 -12.77
CA LEU A 141 2.13 8.71 -11.62
C LEU A 141 2.79 8.09 -10.39
N PRO A 142 2.65 8.69 -9.20
CA PRO A 142 3.04 8.02 -7.98
C PRO A 142 2.24 6.72 -7.82
N PRO A 143 2.82 5.66 -7.25
CA PRO A 143 2.12 4.39 -7.09
C PRO A 143 0.82 4.58 -6.28
N SER A 144 -0.30 4.12 -6.84
CA SER A 144 -1.61 4.28 -6.22
C SER A 144 -1.72 3.57 -4.86
N ARG A 145 -2.71 3.94 -4.02
CA ARG A 145 -2.92 3.29 -2.70
C ARG A 145 -3.10 1.76 -2.80
N ALA A 146 -3.62 1.26 -3.92
CA ALA A 146 -3.77 -0.17 -4.19
C ALA A 146 -2.44 -0.87 -4.51
N MET A 147 -1.38 -0.10 -4.76
CA MET A 147 -0.06 -0.59 -5.11
C MET A 147 0.94 -0.37 -3.97
N ARG A 148 1.82 -1.34 -3.77
CA ARG A 148 2.87 -1.24 -2.75
C ARG A 148 3.89 -0.16 -3.12
N ARG A 149 4.45 0.54 -2.13
CA ARG A 149 5.53 1.53 -2.30
C ARG A 149 6.75 0.93 -3.01
N LEU A 150 7.48 1.74 -3.78
CA LEU A 150 8.65 1.32 -4.58
C LEU A 150 9.72 0.60 -3.74
N THR A 151 10.01 1.10 -2.54
CA THR A 151 10.96 0.49 -1.59
C THR A 151 10.57 -0.92 -1.20
N ALA A 152 9.29 -1.16 -0.90
CA ALA A 152 8.79 -2.50 -0.61
C ALA A 152 8.95 -3.44 -1.81
N ARG A 153 8.72 -2.96 -3.04
CA ARG A 153 8.87 -3.77 -4.27
C ARG A 153 10.32 -4.25 -4.46
N GLN A 154 11.30 -3.38 -4.24
CA GLN A 154 12.72 -3.73 -4.37
C GLN A 154 13.12 -4.83 -3.38
N THR A 155 12.63 -4.75 -2.14
CA THR A 155 12.88 -5.77 -1.12
C THR A 155 12.31 -7.13 -1.52
N TYR A 156 11.07 -7.18 -2.03
CA TYR A 156 10.47 -8.44 -2.51
C TYR A 156 11.18 -8.99 -3.74
N ALA A 157 11.59 -8.15 -4.68
CA ALA A 157 12.35 -8.58 -5.85
C ALA A 157 13.70 -9.23 -5.43
N ARG A 158 14.37 -8.67 -4.42
CA ARG A 158 15.59 -9.26 -3.84
C ARG A 158 15.31 -10.60 -3.16
N HIS A 159 14.27 -10.70 -2.33
CA HIS A 159 13.91 -11.96 -1.68
C HIS A 159 13.47 -13.05 -2.66
N ALA A 160 12.73 -12.70 -3.71
CA ALA A 160 12.32 -13.65 -4.75
C ALA A 160 13.53 -14.20 -5.52
N LYS A 161 14.52 -13.36 -5.87
CA LYS A 161 15.78 -13.81 -6.49
C LYS A 161 16.55 -14.75 -5.56
N GLN A 162 16.74 -14.38 -4.30
CA GLN A 162 17.42 -15.20 -3.30
C GLN A 162 16.74 -16.58 -3.10
N SER A 163 15.41 -16.62 -3.15
CA SER A 163 14.64 -17.87 -3.07
C SER A 163 14.82 -18.73 -4.32
N HIS A 164 14.84 -18.13 -5.51
CA HIS A 164 15.06 -18.83 -6.76
C HIS A 164 16.48 -19.42 -6.83
N ASP A 165 17.49 -18.65 -6.43
CA ASP A 165 18.89 -19.08 -6.40
C ASP A 165 19.10 -20.22 -5.38
N ARG A 166 18.43 -20.18 -4.21
CA ARG A 166 18.45 -21.28 -3.23
C ARG A 166 17.76 -22.56 -3.70
N ASN A 167 16.85 -22.48 -4.67
CA ASN A 167 16.09 -23.62 -5.16
C ASN A 167 16.60 -24.13 -6.54
N SER A 168 17.66 -23.50 -7.07
CA SER A 168 18.34 -23.88 -8.32
C SER A 168 19.68 -24.60 -8.08
N HIS A 169 19.96 -24.97 -6.81
CA HIS A 169 21.06 -25.82 -6.36
C HIS A 169 20.48 -27.02 -5.62
#